data_AF-A0A7V8FDS5-F1
#
_entry.id   AF-A0A7V8FDS5-F1
#
_cell.length_a   1.000
_cell.length_b   1.000
_cell.length_c   1.000
_cell.angle_alpha   90.00
_cell.angle_beta   90.00
_cell.angle_gamma   90.00
#
_symmetry.space_group_name_H-M   'P 1'
#
loop_
_entity.id
_entity.type
_entity.pdbx_description
1 polymer ?
#
loop_
_entity_poly.entity_id
_entity_poly.type
_entity_poly.pdbx_seq_one_letter_code
_entity_poly.pdbx_strand_id
1 'polypeptide(L)'
;MLVDTNALVDAHVRTEMTIAEVMGRYAVGDLSPDMPSYPGEKARLSQTVQQAKQNLLSISADIGELSHAARGSDFSHRGAAAAYAFSFRDIIDNLNGMMAAADASLGALSAVLQAIARGELTGQMDEAAPGVFGQMSRHSNTTVAQLTGMIGQIQHGARRIDEAAAGIAHGNGELSARTKDQTACLHDTTAAIRTLAAAVQHNASLAQEANGLSLAATGAATEGRRATGDVVEMMQRIEASSLRIADITAVIDGIAFQTNILALIAAVEAARAGEHGQVIAVVAGEVRTLAQRSAAAAREIRGLIVDANSQVAEGSARVERAGQTMEQIVERAGRVQAMIIEIATSSQAQSGDIARVDEGLDRLAGMNGLNSQLADVAASAARSMKDEAVLLGDAVSVFTLQPAPTTARRRVVGAAA
;
A
#
# COMPACT_ATOMS: atom_id res chain seq x y z
N MET A 1 74.71 75.35 -85.15
CA MET A 1 74.55 73.90 -85.45
C MET A 1 75.00 73.00 -84.31
N LEU A 2 76.29 72.91 -83.91
CA LEU A 2 76.69 72.06 -82.75
C LEU A 2 76.16 72.55 -81.38
N VAL A 3 76.09 73.87 -81.16
CA VAL A 3 75.58 74.46 -79.91
C VAL A 3 74.06 74.28 -79.76
N ASP A 4 73.31 74.39 -80.86
CA ASP A 4 71.85 74.25 -80.86
C ASP A 4 71.41 72.79 -80.65
N THR A 5 72.16 71.83 -81.21
CA THR A 5 71.91 70.40 -80.99
C THR A 5 72.21 70.00 -79.55
N ASN A 6 73.30 70.50 -78.94
CA ASN A 6 73.62 70.23 -77.53
C ASN A 6 72.56 70.81 -76.59
N ALA A 7 72.06 72.02 -76.85
CA ALA A 7 70.98 72.61 -76.06
C ALA A 7 69.66 71.83 -76.15
N LEU A 8 69.34 71.29 -77.33
CA LEU A 8 68.16 70.45 -77.54
C LEU A 8 68.28 69.10 -76.80
N VAL A 9 69.46 68.47 -76.85
CA VAL A 9 69.76 67.22 -76.14
C VAL A 9 69.73 67.44 -74.63
N ASP A 10 70.35 68.50 -74.10
CA ASP A 10 70.32 68.83 -72.67
C ASP A 10 68.90 69.13 -72.16
N ALA A 11 68.05 69.72 -73.00
CA ALA A 11 66.63 69.92 -72.68
C ALA A 11 65.83 68.61 -72.70
N HIS A 12 66.21 67.64 -73.54
CA HIS A 12 65.64 66.30 -73.56
C HIS A 12 66.05 65.50 -72.32
N VAL A 13 67.35 65.43 -72.01
CA VAL A 13 67.90 64.74 -70.84
C VAL A 13 67.32 65.28 -69.54
N ARG A 14 67.16 66.60 -69.39
CA ARG A 14 66.50 67.19 -68.22
C ARG A 14 65.04 66.74 -68.09
N THR A 15 64.31 66.64 -69.20
CA THR A 15 62.92 66.17 -69.19
C THR A 15 62.86 64.72 -68.70
N GLU A 16 63.74 63.84 -69.20
CA GLU A 16 63.81 62.44 -68.78
C GLU A 16 64.18 62.30 -67.30
N MET A 17 65.17 63.07 -66.82
CA MET A 17 65.54 63.09 -65.40
C MET A 17 64.40 63.56 -64.50
N THR A 18 63.65 64.59 -64.92
CA THR A 18 62.47 65.04 -64.17
C THR A 18 61.36 63.98 -64.15
N ILE A 19 61.11 63.29 -65.27
CA ILE A 19 60.15 62.18 -65.30
C ILE A 19 60.61 61.06 -64.36
N ALA A 20 61.89 60.70 -64.38
CA ALA A 20 62.46 59.66 -63.52
C ALA A 20 62.39 60.04 -62.04
N GLU A 21 62.63 61.31 -61.68
CA GLU A 21 62.49 61.79 -60.30
C GLU A 21 61.03 61.74 -59.84
N VAL A 22 60.10 62.26 -60.64
CA VAL A 22 58.66 62.28 -60.32
C VAL A 22 58.12 60.86 -60.22
N MET A 23 58.45 59.98 -61.16
CA MET A 23 58.06 58.56 -61.12
C MET A 23 58.71 57.81 -59.97
N GLY A 24 59.97 58.14 -59.63
CA GLY A 24 60.65 57.58 -58.46
C GLY A 24 59.95 57.92 -57.15
N ARG A 25 59.41 59.13 -57.02
CA ARG A 25 58.58 59.54 -55.87
C ARG A 25 57.22 58.85 -55.86
N TYR A 26 56.54 58.77 -57.01
CA TYR A 26 55.25 58.06 -57.10
C TYR A 26 55.39 56.58 -56.74
N ALA A 27 56.50 55.93 -57.13
CA ALA A 27 56.76 54.52 -56.86
C ALA A 27 56.84 54.17 -55.36
N VAL A 28 57.18 55.14 -54.50
CA VAL A 28 57.18 54.98 -53.03
C VAL A 28 55.91 55.52 -52.37
N GLY A 29 54.93 55.97 -53.15
CA GLY A 29 53.65 56.50 -52.67
C GLY A 29 53.63 58.01 -52.39
N ASP A 30 54.70 58.76 -52.67
CA ASP A 30 54.68 60.22 -52.58
C ASP A 30 54.16 60.83 -53.88
N LEU A 31 52.85 61.10 -53.91
CA LEU A 31 52.14 61.70 -55.04
C LEU A 31 52.11 63.24 -54.99
N SER A 32 52.84 63.87 -54.07
CA SER A 32 52.86 65.33 -53.92
C SER A 32 53.42 66.10 -55.14
N PRO A 33 54.52 65.65 -55.79
CA PRO A 33 55.08 66.35 -56.94
C PRO A 33 54.11 66.41 -58.13
N ASP A 34 54.12 67.51 -58.88
CA ASP A 34 53.40 67.64 -60.16
C ASP A 34 54.38 67.57 -61.33
N MET A 35 53.99 66.88 -62.40
CA MET A 35 54.77 66.84 -63.63
C MET A 35 54.63 68.16 -64.39
N PRO A 36 55.74 68.88 -64.67
CA PRO A 36 55.71 70.10 -65.46
C PRO A 36 55.07 69.87 -66.84
N SER A 37 54.32 70.86 -67.32
CA SER A 37 53.67 70.79 -68.63
C SER A 37 54.63 71.25 -69.72
N TYR A 38 54.97 70.35 -70.65
CA TYR A 38 55.83 70.65 -71.79
C TYR A 38 55.04 70.79 -73.09
N PRO A 39 55.39 71.73 -73.99
CA PRO A 39 54.75 71.87 -75.30
C PRO A 39 55.26 70.83 -76.32
N GLY A 40 54.51 70.65 -77.42
CA GLY A 40 54.89 69.77 -78.53
C GLY A 40 54.77 68.28 -78.20
N GLU A 41 55.61 67.44 -78.80
CA GLU A 41 55.55 65.97 -78.62
C GLU A 41 55.74 65.52 -77.14
N LYS A 42 56.45 66.33 -76.34
CA LYS A 42 56.65 66.09 -74.89
C LYS A 42 55.39 66.29 -74.05
N ALA A 43 54.36 66.98 -74.57
CA ALA A 43 53.08 67.16 -73.88
C ALA A 43 52.40 65.82 -73.55
N ARG A 44 52.53 64.83 -74.45
CA ARG A 44 51.99 63.48 -74.27
C ARG A 44 52.63 62.78 -73.07
N LEU A 45 53.92 62.99 -72.83
CA LEU A 45 54.62 62.43 -71.67
C LEU A 45 54.11 63.08 -70.39
N SER A 46 54.05 64.42 -70.32
CA SER A 46 53.48 65.13 -69.16
C SER A 46 52.06 64.67 -68.84
N GLN A 47 51.21 64.56 -69.87
CA GLN A 47 49.82 64.11 -69.72
C GLN A 47 49.74 62.66 -69.23
N THR A 48 50.59 61.76 -69.73
CA THR A 48 50.61 60.36 -69.30
C THR A 48 51.02 60.23 -67.83
N VAL A 49 52.05 60.99 -67.39
CA VAL A 49 52.49 61.02 -65.99
C VAL A 49 51.41 61.62 -65.08
N GLN A 50 50.75 62.71 -65.50
CA GLN A 50 49.66 63.32 -64.75
C GLN A 50 48.45 62.38 -64.64
N GLN A 51 48.09 61.68 -65.72
CA GLN A 51 47.03 60.67 -65.68
C GLN A 51 47.38 59.50 -64.76
N ALA A 52 48.64 59.05 -64.75
CA ALA A 52 49.10 58.02 -63.82
C ALA A 52 48.98 58.48 -62.36
N LYS A 53 49.39 59.72 -62.04
CA LYS A 53 49.17 60.33 -60.71
C LYS A 53 47.69 60.35 -60.36
N GLN A 54 46.83 60.83 -61.25
CA GLN A 54 45.40 60.94 -60.99
C GLN A 54 44.76 59.57 -60.72
N ASN A 55 45.15 58.54 -61.49
CA ASN A 55 44.66 57.18 -61.27
C ASN A 55 45.13 56.63 -59.91
N LEU A 56 46.40 56.88 -59.52
CA LEU A 56 46.97 56.49 -58.22
C LEU A 56 46.29 57.22 -57.05
N LEU A 57 46.00 58.51 -57.20
CA LEU A 57 45.25 59.29 -56.20
C LEU A 57 43.82 58.77 -56.06
N SER A 58 43.12 58.53 -57.18
CA SER A 58 41.74 58.03 -57.16
C SER A 58 41.64 56.65 -56.48
N ILE A 59 42.52 55.70 -56.83
CA ILE A 59 42.48 54.38 -56.20
C ILE A 59 42.88 54.45 -54.71
N SER A 60 43.86 55.28 -54.36
CA SER A 60 44.23 55.47 -52.95
C SER A 60 43.09 56.09 -52.13
N ALA A 61 42.29 56.98 -52.72
CA ALA A 61 41.11 57.54 -52.09
C ALA A 61 40.03 56.47 -51.88
N ASP A 62 39.72 55.67 -52.91
CA ASP A 62 38.70 54.59 -52.84
C ASP A 62 39.09 53.50 -51.83
N ILE A 63 40.36 53.09 -51.79
CA ILE A 63 40.90 52.18 -50.75
C ILE A 63 40.78 52.83 -49.36
N GLY A 64 41.06 54.13 -49.26
CA GLY A 64 40.93 54.91 -48.03
C GLY A 64 39.50 54.96 -47.51
N GLU A 65 38.52 55.18 -48.39
CA GLU A 65 37.08 55.18 -48.08
C GLU A 65 36.63 53.80 -47.59
N LEU A 66 36.99 52.72 -48.29
CA LEU A 66 36.67 51.35 -47.87
C LEU A 66 37.29 51.00 -46.52
N SER A 67 38.55 51.39 -46.30
CA SER A 67 39.25 51.19 -45.03
C SER A 67 38.59 51.98 -43.89
N HIS A 68 38.17 53.22 -44.15
CA HIS A 68 37.45 54.03 -43.17
C HIS A 68 36.08 53.43 -42.84
N ALA A 69 35.33 52.98 -43.85
CA ALA A 69 34.04 52.30 -43.66
C ALA A 69 34.19 51.03 -42.81
N ALA A 70 35.19 50.18 -43.13
CA ALA A 70 35.48 48.98 -42.36
C ALA A 70 35.86 49.29 -40.90
N ARG A 71 36.66 50.34 -40.64
CA ARG A 71 36.96 50.81 -39.27
C ARG A 71 35.71 51.30 -38.54
N GLY A 72 34.76 51.88 -39.26
CA GLY A 72 33.45 52.25 -38.76
C GLY A 72 32.47 51.09 -38.61
N SER A 73 32.89 49.85 -38.89
CA SER A 73 32.04 48.64 -38.95
C SER A 73 30.92 48.70 -40.01
N ASP A 74 31.03 49.62 -40.98
CA ASP A 74 30.16 49.64 -42.14
C ASP A 74 30.78 48.79 -43.26
N PHE A 75 30.42 47.51 -43.26
CA PHE A 75 30.85 46.57 -44.30
C PHE A 75 29.92 46.58 -45.52
N SER A 76 28.90 47.43 -45.56
CA SER A 76 27.97 47.53 -46.71
C SER A 76 28.51 48.42 -47.84
N HIS A 77 29.46 49.30 -47.52
CA HIS A 77 30.09 50.22 -48.47
C HIS A 77 30.93 49.48 -49.55
N ARG A 78 30.91 49.98 -50.79
CA ARG A 78 31.61 49.38 -51.95
C ARG A 78 32.36 50.43 -52.76
N GLY A 79 33.59 50.11 -53.14
CA GLY A 79 34.41 50.96 -53.99
C GLY A 79 34.04 50.86 -55.45
N ALA A 80 34.44 51.86 -56.23
CA ALA A 80 34.03 52.06 -57.63
C ALA A 80 34.90 51.24 -58.61
N ALA A 81 34.87 49.91 -58.51
CA ALA A 81 35.70 49.00 -59.32
C ALA A 81 35.62 49.27 -60.84
N ALA A 82 34.44 49.65 -61.34
CA ALA A 82 34.20 49.96 -62.75
C ALA A 82 34.95 51.21 -63.27
N ALA A 83 35.44 52.07 -62.37
CA ALA A 83 36.25 53.24 -62.73
C ALA A 83 37.72 52.87 -63.09
N TYR A 84 38.12 51.62 -62.86
CA TYR A 84 39.49 51.14 -63.04
C TYR A 84 39.56 49.98 -64.05
N ALA A 85 40.79 49.66 -64.49
CA ALA A 85 41.08 48.53 -65.37
C ALA A 85 42.23 47.68 -64.81
N PHE A 86 42.29 46.41 -65.22
CA PHE A 86 43.34 45.44 -64.84
C PHE A 86 43.55 45.40 -63.31
N SER A 87 44.81 45.44 -62.84
CA SER A 87 45.16 45.24 -61.43
C SER A 87 44.51 46.22 -60.46
N PHE A 88 44.25 47.46 -60.86
CA PHE A 88 43.55 48.43 -60.01
C PHE A 88 42.09 48.04 -59.77
N ARG A 89 41.44 47.50 -60.82
CA ARG A 89 40.10 46.93 -60.68
C ARG A 89 40.13 45.69 -59.80
N ASP A 90 41.11 44.80 -60.00
CA ASP A 90 41.23 43.57 -59.20
C ASP A 90 41.40 43.88 -57.70
N ILE A 91 42.16 44.93 -57.34
CA ILE A 91 42.31 45.37 -55.95
C ILE A 91 40.97 45.79 -55.36
N ILE A 92 40.20 46.65 -56.05
CA ILE A 92 38.90 47.10 -55.55
C ILE A 92 37.88 45.96 -55.53
N ASP A 93 37.85 45.10 -56.55
CA ASP A 93 36.97 43.92 -56.59
C ASP A 93 37.28 42.95 -55.43
N ASN A 94 38.57 42.72 -55.11
CA ASN A 94 38.97 41.92 -53.96
C ASN A 94 38.56 42.56 -52.62
N LEU A 95 38.77 43.87 -52.45
CA LEU A 95 38.34 44.59 -51.24
C LEU A 95 36.81 44.56 -51.09
N ASN A 96 36.07 44.76 -52.19
CA ASN A 96 34.62 44.64 -52.22
C ASN A 96 34.15 43.22 -51.85
N GLY A 97 34.85 42.19 -52.33
CA GLY A 97 34.59 40.80 -51.96
C GLY A 97 34.81 40.52 -50.47
N MET A 98 35.89 41.06 -49.89
CA MET A 98 36.16 40.97 -48.45
C MET A 98 35.08 41.69 -47.63
N MET A 99 34.69 42.91 -48.03
CA MET A 99 33.62 43.68 -47.38
C MET A 99 32.29 42.92 -47.45
N ALA A 100 31.93 42.36 -48.60
CA ALA A 100 30.71 41.58 -48.77
C ALA A 100 30.68 40.30 -47.92
N ALA A 101 31.81 39.58 -47.83
CA ALA A 101 31.90 38.39 -46.99
C ALA A 101 31.76 38.73 -45.50
N ALA A 102 32.36 39.82 -45.05
CA ALA A 102 32.24 40.30 -43.67
C ALA A 102 30.80 40.75 -43.36
N ASP A 103 30.19 41.56 -44.23
CA ASP A 103 28.82 42.05 -44.09
C ASP A 103 27.80 40.90 -43.99
N ALA A 104 27.87 39.95 -44.92
CA ALA A 104 26.99 38.79 -44.94
C ALA A 104 27.15 37.92 -43.68
N SER A 105 28.38 37.64 -43.26
CA SER A 105 28.65 36.76 -42.11
C SER A 105 28.25 37.40 -40.78
N LEU A 106 28.56 38.69 -40.59
CA LEU A 106 28.19 39.43 -39.38
C LEU A 106 26.67 39.68 -39.33
N GLY A 107 26.06 39.99 -40.47
CA GLY A 107 24.60 40.12 -40.59
C GLY A 107 23.87 38.81 -40.24
N ALA A 108 24.33 37.68 -40.77
CA ALA A 108 23.77 36.36 -40.46
C ALA A 108 23.93 36.00 -38.98
N LEU A 109 25.10 36.27 -38.37
CA LEU A 109 25.29 36.05 -36.93
C LEU A 109 24.34 36.91 -36.11
N SER A 110 24.23 38.20 -36.45
CA SER A 110 23.32 39.13 -35.77
C SER A 110 21.87 38.64 -35.85
N ALA A 111 21.44 38.16 -37.01
CA ALA A 111 20.10 37.59 -37.20
C ALA A 111 19.86 36.36 -36.31
N VAL A 112 20.82 35.44 -36.21
CA VAL A 112 20.70 34.27 -35.33
C VAL A 112 20.68 34.67 -33.85
N LEU A 113 21.54 35.59 -33.42
CA LEU A 113 21.53 36.06 -32.04
C LEU A 113 20.23 36.79 -31.67
N GLN A 114 19.66 37.56 -32.61
CA GLN A 114 18.34 38.18 -32.43
C GLN A 114 17.22 37.13 -32.34
N ALA A 115 17.28 36.08 -33.16
CA ALA A 115 16.33 34.96 -33.07
C ALA A 115 16.41 34.28 -31.69
N ILE A 116 17.62 33.95 -31.22
CA ILE A 116 17.84 33.38 -29.88
C ILE A 116 17.28 34.30 -28.79
N ALA A 117 17.51 35.62 -28.86
CA ALA A 117 17.01 36.58 -27.89
C ALA A 117 15.48 36.68 -27.85
N ARG A 118 14.79 36.37 -28.97
CA ARG A 118 13.33 36.25 -29.03
C ARG A 118 12.81 34.86 -28.66
N GLY A 119 13.70 33.92 -28.34
CA GLY A 119 13.34 32.52 -28.06
C GLY A 119 13.19 31.64 -29.31
N GLU A 120 13.52 32.14 -30.50
CA GLU A 120 13.44 31.39 -31.75
C GLU A 120 14.73 30.57 -31.96
N LEU A 121 14.72 29.29 -31.57
CA LEU A 121 15.89 28.40 -31.68
C LEU A 121 15.90 27.62 -33.01
N THR A 122 15.37 28.23 -34.06
CA THR A 122 15.25 27.64 -35.41
C THR A 122 16.24 28.23 -36.41
N GLY A 123 16.94 29.31 -36.06
CA GLY A 123 17.89 29.99 -36.93
C GLY A 123 19.15 29.18 -37.17
N GLN A 124 19.63 29.17 -38.42
CA GLN A 124 20.89 28.51 -38.83
C GLN A 124 21.68 29.43 -39.75
N MET A 125 23.00 29.45 -39.59
CA MET A 125 23.93 30.10 -40.49
C MET A 125 24.41 29.11 -41.55
N ASP A 126 24.64 29.58 -42.76
CA ASP A 126 25.30 28.79 -43.81
C ASP A 126 26.77 28.53 -43.43
N GLU A 127 27.20 27.28 -43.60
CA GLU A 127 28.55 26.81 -43.26
C GLU A 127 29.51 26.85 -44.45
N ALA A 128 29.05 27.28 -45.63
CA ALA A 128 29.84 27.32 -46.86
C ALA A 128 31.03 28.31 -46.81
N ALA A 129 31.06 29.26 -45.86
CA ALA A 129 32.13 30.25 -45.75
C ALA A 129 33.46 29.61 -45.30
N PRO A 130 34.60 29.87 -45.97
CA PRO A 130 35.90 29.39 -45.53
C PRO A 130 36.45 30.21 -44.34
N GLY A 131 37.46 29.66 -43.66
CA GLY A 131 38.21 30.39 -42.62
C GLY A 131 37.41 30.68 -41.35
N VAL A 132 37.60 31.87 -40.77
CA VAL A 132 37.04 32.27 -39.47
C VAL A 132 35.51 32.41 -39.50
N PHE A 133 34.94 32.88 -40.62
CA PHE A 133 33.49 33.04 -40.76
C PHE A 133 32.78 31.69 -40.78
N GLY A 134 33.33 30.67 -41.44
CA GLY A 134 32.80 29.31 -41.38
C GLY A 134 32.88 28.68 -39.98
N GLN A 135 33.96 28.93 -39.24
CA GLN A 135 34.07 28.50 -37.84
C GLN A 135 33.00 29.18 -36.96
N MET A 136 32.76 30.47 -37.18
CA MET A 136 31.73 31.24 -36.49
C MET A 136 30.32 30.69 -36.78
N SER A 137 30.00 30.40 -38.05
CA SER A 137 28.73 29.75 -38.42
C SER A 137 28.55 28.41 -37.68
N ARG A 138 29.57 27.55 -37.69
CA ARG A 138 29.52 26.24 -37.01
C ARG A 138 29.34 26.38 -35.50
N HIS A 139 30.04 27.30 -34.85
CA HIS A 139 29.88 27.53 -33.41
C HIS A 139 28.48 28.06 -33.09
N SER A 140 27.97 29.01 -33.86
CA SER A 140 26.60 29.52 -33.70
C SER A 140 25.55 28.43 -33.88
N ASN A 141 25.67 27.62 -34.94
CA ASN A 141 24.78 26.48 -35.19
C ASN A 141 24.85 25.45 -34.04
N THR A 142 26.05 25.18 -33.52
CA THR A 142 26.25 24.28 -32.37
C THR A 142 25.57 24.82 -31.11
N THR A 143 25.68 26.12 -30.83
CA THR A 143 25.01 26.75 -29.70
C THR A 143 23.50 26.66 -29.82
N VAL A 144 22.92 26.94 -31.00
CA VAL A 144 21.48 26.78 -31.24
C VAL A 144 21.07 25.32 -31.02
N ALA A 145 21.80 24.35 -31.59
CA ALA A 145 21.49 22.94 -31.45
C ALA A 145 21.54 22.46 -29.98
N GLN A 146 22.53 22.91 -29.20
CA GLN A 146 22.65 22.59 -27.78
C GLN A 146 21.51 23.19 -26.96
N LEU A 147 21.16 24.47 -27.19
CA LEU A 147 20.04 25.11 -26.51
C LEU A 147 18.71 24.42 -26.86
N THR A 148 18.46 24.13 -28.15
CA THR A 148 17.28 23.38 -28.60
C THR A 148 17.19 22.01 -27.92
N GLY A 149 18.31 21.30 -27.81
CA GLY A 149 18.38 20.02 -27.10
C GLY A 149 18.06 20.13 -25.61
N MET A 150 18.64 21.11 -24.91
CA MET A 150 18.39 21.34 -23.48
C MET A 150 16.93 21.72 -23.22
N ILE A 151 16.37 22.67 -23.99
CA ILE A 151 14.97 23.08 -23.86
C ILE A 151 14.02 21.92 -24.15
N GLY A 152 14.31 21.13 -25.19
CA GLY A 152 13.52 19.92 -25.51
C GLY A 152 13.54 18.90 -24.37
N GLN A 153 14.68 18.70 -23.71
CA GLN A 153 14.78 17.83 -22.52
C GLN A 153 13.99 18.39 -21.33
N ILE A 154 14.01 19.70 -21.10
CA ILE A 154 13.23 20.34 -20.03
C ILE A 154 11.73 20.19 -20.29
N GLN A 155 11.25 20.45 -21.52
CA GLN A 155 9.84 20.25 -21.90
C GLN A 155 9.40 18.80 -21.71
N HIS A 156 10.23 17.83 -22.10
CA HIS A 156 9.95 16.42 -21.87
C HIS A 156 9.95 16.04 -20.39
N GLY A 157 10.88 16.59 -19.61
CA GLY A 157 10.97 16.38 -18.16
C GLY A 157 9.74 16.91 -17.43
N ALA A 158 9.35 18.15 -17.71
CA ALA A 158 8.17 18.79 -17.15
C ALA A 158 6.90 17.97 -17.42
N ARG A 159 6.67 17.53 -18.67
CA ARG A 159 5.52 16.69 -19.01
C ARG A 159 5.50 15.37 -18.23
N ARG A 160 6.66 14.73 -18.06
CA ARG A 160 6.75 13.51 -17.26
C ARG A 160 6.46 13.74 -15.78
N ILE A 161 6.87 14.88 -15.23
CA ILE A 161 6.55 15.26 -13.84
C ILE A 161 5.05 15.49 -13.69
N ASP A 162 4.41 16.20 -14.64
CA ASP A 162 2.95 16.42 -14.64
C ASP A 162 2.17 15.09 -14.67
N GLU A 163 2.52 14.19 -15.60
CA GLU A 163 1.90 12.86 -15.70
C GLU A 163 2.09 12.04 -14.41
N ALA A 164 3.31 12.01 -13.86
CA ALA A 164 3.60 11.29 -12.63
C ALA A 164 2.87 11.87 -11.41
N ALA A 165 2.83 13.20 -11.30
CA ALA A 165 2.12 13.91 -10.25
C ALA A 165 0.60 13.66 -10.32
N ALA A 166 0.01 13.69 -11.51
CA ALA A 166 -1.39 13.34 -11.71
C ALA A 166 -1.69 11.90 -11.28
N GLY A 167 -0.79 10.96 -11.63
CA GLY A 167 -0.89 9.56 -11.18
C GLY A 167 -0.83 9.40 -9.67
N ILE A 168 0.10 10.10 -8.98
CA ILE A 168 0.21 10.09 -7.52
C ILE A 168 -1.06 10.67 -6.87
N ALA A 169 -1.55 11.80 -7.36
CA ALA A 169 -2.76 12.43 -6.82
C ALA A 169 -3.99 11.53 -6.95
N HIS A 170 -4.13 10.85 -8.10
CA HIS A 170 -5.20 9.88 -8.32
C HIS A 170 -5.09 8.67 -7.37
N GLY A 171 -3.90 8.05 -7.29
CA GLY A 171 -3.66 6.90 -6.43
C GLY A 171 -3.89 7.20 -4.94
N ASN A 172 -3.53 8.40 -4.48
CA ASN A 172 -3.83 8.83 -3.11
C ASN A 172 -5.33 9.09 -2.88
N GLY A 173 -6.07 9.51 -3.90
CA GLY A 173 -7.53 9.59 -3.84
C GLY A 173 -8.17 8.21 -3.62
N GLU A 174 -7.70 7.20 -4.36
CA GLU A 174 -8.15 5.81 -4.16
C GLU A 174 -7.72 5.26 -2.80
N LEU A 175 -6.50 5.56 -2.34
CA LEU A 175 -6.03 5.18 -1.01
C LEU A 175 -6.94 5.77 0.08
N SER A 176 -7.26 7.06 0.00
CA SER A 176 -8.17 7.73 0.94
C SER A 176 -9.56 7.09 0.97
N ALA A 177 -10.11 6.74 -0.21
CA ALA A 177 -11.38 6.04 -0.30
C ALA A 177 -11.32 4.66 0.37
N ARG A 178 -10.31 3.86 0.06
CA ARG A 178 -10.10 2.53 0.68
C ARG A 178 -9.89 2.62 2.19
N THR A 179 -9.17 3.62 2.68
CA THR A 179 -8.98 3.86 4.11
C THR A 179 -10.28 4.22 4.83
N LYS A 180 -11.19 4.95 4.17
CA LYS A 180 -12.53 5.22 4.71
C LYS A 180 -13.38 3.95 4.80
N ASP A 181 -13.38 3.14 3.75
CA ASP A 181 -14.09 1.86 3.74
C ASP A 181 -13.55 0.89 4.80
N GLN A 182 -12.22 0.82 4.94
CA GLN A 182 -11.60 0.03 6.00
C GLN A 182 -11.96 0.54 7.39
N THR A 183 -12.06 1.85 7.60
CA THR A 183 -12.48 2.42 8.89
C THR A 183 -13.91 2.01 9.24
N ALA A 184 -14.83 2.00 8.26
CA ALA A 184 -16.19 1.52 8.47
C ALA A 184 -16.21 0.03 8.82
N CYS A 185 -15.45 -0.80 8.10
CA CYS A 185 -15.33 -2.23 8.39
C CYS A 185 -14.72 -2.51 9.78
N LEU A 186 -13.72 -1.74 10.19
CA LEU A 186 -13.13 -1.83 11.53
C LEU A 186 -14.17 -1.47 12.60
N HIS A 187 -14.96 -0.42 12.40
CA HIS A 187 -16.02 -0.04 13.32
C HIS A 187 -17.04 -1.17 13.52
N ASP A 188 -17.52 -1.78 12.43
CA ASP A 188 -18.47 -2.90 12.50
C ASP A 188 -17.85 -4.14 13.16
N THR A 189 -16.57 -4.40 12.88
CA THR A 189 -15.83 -5.51 13.50
C THR A 189 -15.67 -5.28 15.01
N THR A 190 -15.30 -4.07 15.44
CA THR A 190 -15.22 -3.69 16.86
C THR A 190 -16.57 -3.85 17.55
N ALA A 191 -17.67 -3.45 16.90
CA ALA A 191 -19.01 -3.64 17.43
C ALA A 191 -19.33 -5.14 17.63
N ALA A 192 -19.04 -5.97 16.63
CA ALA A 192 -19.22 -7.42 16.72
C ALA A 192 -18.37 -8.05 17.83
N ILE A 193 -17.12 -7.60 18.00
CA ILE A 193 -16.25 -8.06 19.09
C ILE A 193 -16.79 -7.67 20.46
N ARG A 194 -17.33 -6.47 20.63
CA ARG A 194 -17.96 -6.07 21.91
C ARG A 194 -19.19 -6.91 22.22
N THR A 195 -20.01 -7.23 21.22
CA THR A 195 -21.12 -8.17 21.39
C THR A 195 -20.62 -9.57 21.78
N LEU A 196 -19.56 -10.06 21.14
CA LEU A 196 -18.95 -11.35 21.45
C LEU A 196 -18.37 -11.37 22.88
N ALA A 197 -17.70 -10.30 23.30
CA ALA A 197 -17.18 -10.14 24.66
C ALA A 197 -18.31 -10.24 25.69
N ALA A 198 -19.43 -9.56 25.45
CA ALA A 198 -20.60 -9.63 26.31
C ALA A 198 -21.20 -11.04 26.38
N ALA A 199 -21.28 -11.74 25.25
CA ALA A 199 -21.77 -13.13 25.20
C ALA A 199 -20.85 -14.10 25.97
N VAL A 200 -19.53 -13.96 25.83
CA VAL A 200 -18.55 -14.78 26.57
C VAL A 200 -18.62 -14.51 28.07
N GLN A 201 -18.76 -13.24 28.49
CA GLN A 201 -18.95 -12.89 29.90
C GLN A 201 -20.26 -13.46 30.46
N HIS A 202 -21.33 -13.44 29.66
CA HIS A 202 -22.60 -14.05 30.03
C HIS A 202 -22.47 -15.57 30.20
N ASN A 203 -21.78 -16.25 29.28
CA ASN A 203 -21.51 -17.69 29.39
C ASN A 203 -20.69 -18.05 30.64
N ALA A 204 -19.69 -17.24 30.99
CA ALA A 204 -18.93 -17.43 32.23
C ALA A 204 -19.82 -17.32 33.47
N SER A 205 -20.73 -16.35 33.50
CA SER A 205 -21.71 -16.19 34.59
C SER A 205 -22.68 -17.38 34.67
N LEU A 206 -23.21 -17.82 33.53
CA LEU A 206 -24.11 -18.99 33.46
C LEU A 206 -23.41 -20.26 33.93
N ALA A 207 -22.13 -20.44 33.58
CA ALA A 207 -21.35 -21.57 34.07
C ALA A 207 -21.19 -21.52 35.60
N GLN A 208 -20.93 -20.35 36.19
CA GLN A 208 -20.87 -20.22 37.65
C GLN A 208 -22.21 -20.56 38.33
N GLU A 209 -23.33 -20.08 37.78
CA GLU A 209 -24.67 -20.40 38.28
C GLU A 209 -24.98 -21.90 38.16
N ALA A 210 -24.70 -22.50 37.00
CA ALA A 210 -24.89 -23.93 36.76
C ALA A 210 -24.04 -24.80 37.71
N ASN A 211 -22.83 -24.36 38.05
CA ASN A 211 -21.99 -25.05 39.04
C ASN A 211 -22.65 -25.05 40.43
N GLY A 212 -23.25 -23.92 40.83
CA GLY A 212 -24.01 -23.82 42.08
C GLY A 212 -25.21 -24.76 42.11
N LEU A 213 -25.99 -24.82 41.03
CA LEU A 213 -27.12 -25.73 40.90
C LEU A 213 -26.68 -27.21 40.93
N SER A 214 -25.56 -27.53 40.27
CA SER A 214 -25.00 -28.89 40.27
C SER A 214 -24.53 -29.32 41.66
N LEU A 215 -23.93 -28.41 42.44
CA LEU A 215 -23.56 -28.65 43.84
C LEU A 215 -24.79 -28.93 44.71
N ALA A 216 -25.84 -28.11 44.57
CA ALA A 216 -27.09 -28.30 45.30
C ALA A 216 -27.76 -29.65 44.96
N ALA A 217 -27.78 -30.03 43.68
CA ALA A 217 -28.32 -31.31 43.23
C ALA A 217 -27.52 -32.51 43.79
N THR A 218 -26.18 -32.43 43.80
CA THR A 218 -25.32 -33.44 44.41
C THR A 218 -25.56 -33.55 45.92
N GLY A 219 -25.74 -32.42 46.61
CA GLY A 219 -26.11 -32.38 48.03
C GLY A 219 -27.43 -33.09 48.29
N ALA A 220 -28.48 -32.75 47.55
CA ALA A 220 -29.80 -33.36 47.68
C ALA A 220 -29.78 -34.87 47.38
N ALA A 221 -29.04 -35.32 46.36
CA ALA A 221 -28.90 -36.74 46.04
C ALA A 221 -28.12 -37.51 47.13
N THR A 222 -27.13 -36.87 47.76
CA THR A 222 -26.37 -37.45 48.88
C THR A 222 -27.25 -37.61 50.12
N GLU A 223 -28.06 -36.59 50.44
CA GLU A 223 -29.04 -36.65 51.52
C GLU A 223 -30.12 -37.71 51.25
N GLY A 224 -30.62 -37.77 50.01
CA GLY A 224 -31.56 -38.81 49.57
C GLY A 224 -30.98 -40.22 49.73
N ARG A 225 -29.70 -40.41 49.38
CA ARG A 225 -28.99 -41.69 49.60
C ARG A 225 -28.95 -42.07 51.08
N ARG A 226 -28.64 -41.10 51.96
CA ARG A 226 -28.63 -41.32 53.42
C ARG A 226 -30.01 -41.73 53.91
N ALA A 227 -31.07 -41.03 53.51
CA ALA A 227 -32.44 -41.35 53.88
C ALA A 227 -32.86 -42.74 53.40
N THR A 228 -32.50 -43.15 52.18
CA THR A 228 -32.74 -44.54 51.72
C THR A 228 -31.97 -45.58 52.54
N GLY A 229 -30.75 -45.26 52.98
CA GLY A 229 -29.98 -46.12 53.88
C GLY A 229 -30.67 -46.33 55.23
N ASP A 230 -31.16 -45.24 55.83
CA ASP A 230 -31.92 -45.30 57.09
C ASP A 230 -33.18 -46.19 56.95
N VAL A 231 -33.86 -46.14 55.80
CA VAL A 231 -35.04 -46.99 55.52
C VAL A 231 -34.66 -48.46 55.34
N VAL A 232 -33.53 -48.78 54.69
CA VAL A 232 -33.05 -50.17 54.58
C VAL A 232 -32.75 -50.74 55.97
N GLU A 233 -32.08 -49.98 56.83
CA GLU A 233 -31.82 -50.39 58.22
C GLU A 233 -33.13 -50.65 58.99
N MET A 234 -34.13 -49.77 58.81
CA MET A 234 -35.44 -49.95 59.42
C MET A 234 -36.13 -51.24 58.93
N MET A 235 -36.06 -51.55 57.63
CA MET A 235 -36.63 -52.78 57.06
C MET A 235 -35.94 -54.04 57.62
N GLN A 236 -34.62 -54.04 57.77
CA GLN A 236 -33.87 -55.14 58.39
C GLN A 236 -34.28 -55.36 59.86
N ARG A 237 -34.53 -54.28 60.62
CA ARG A 237 -35.05 -54.37 61.99
C ARG A 237 -36.46 -54.94 62.05
N ILE A 238 -37.33 -54.57 61.09
CA ILE A 238 -38.69 -55.11 60.98
C ILE A 238 -38.62 -56.61 60.65
N GLU A 239 -37.80 -57.02 59.68
CA GLU A 239 -37.59 -58.43 59.32
C GLU A 239 -37.13 -59.27 60.53
N ALA A 240 -36.14 -58.78 61.28
CA ALA A 240 -35.66 -59.42 62.50
C ALA A 240 -36.75 -59.54 63.58
N SER A 241 -37.58 -58.51 63.73
CA SER A 241 -38.73 -58.54 64.65
C SER A 241 -39.78 -59.56 64.22
N SER A 242 -40.11 -59.62 62.92
CA SER A 242 -41.07 -60.57 62.35
C SER A 242 -40.62 -62.03 62.51
N LEU A 243 -39.33 -62.33 62.30
CA LEU A 243 -38.74 -63.63 62.58
C LEU A 243 -38.94 -64.05 64.04
N ARG A 244 -38.72 -63.11 64.97
CA ARG A 244 -38.93 -63.37 66.41
C ARG A 244 -40.39 -63.65 66.76
N ILE A 245 -41.33 -62.97 66.10
CA ILE A 245 -42.77 -63.25 66.25
C ILE A 245 -43.12 -64.63 65.65
N ALA A 246 -42.50 -65.02 64.53
CA ALA A 246 -42.67 -66.35 63.93
C ALA A 246 -42.24 -67.47 64.89
N ASP A 247 -41.13 -67.28 65.61
CA ASP A 247 -40.67 -68.22 66.63
C ASP A 247 -41.65 -68.32 67.80
N ILE A 248 -42.15 -67.18 68.31
CA ILE A 248 -43.12 -67.16 69.41
C ILE A 248 -44.43 -67.84 69.00
N THR A 249 -44.92 -67.58 67.79
CA THR A 249 -46.15 -68.21 67.28
C THR A 249 -45.97 -69.71 67.05
N ALA A 250 -44.77 -70.18 66.69
CA ALA A 250 -44.44 -71.60 66.67
C ALA A 250 -44.54 -72.25 68.06
N VAL A 251 -44.03 -71.57 69.10
CA VAL A 251 -44.17 -72.04 70.49
C VAL A 251 -45.63 -72.07 70.91
N ILE A 252 -46.44 -71.07 70.56
CA ILE A 252 -47.88 -71.03 70.88
C ILE A 252 -48.64 -72.19 70.20
N ASP A 253 -48.39 -72.48 68.92
CA ASP A 253 -49.00 -73.64 68.23
C ASP A 253 -48.57 -74.95 68.90
N GLY A 254 -47.31 -75.05 69.33
CA GLY A 254 -46.79 -76.18 70.11
C GLY A 254 -47.49 -76.35 71.47
N ILE A 255 -47.69 -75.27 72.22
CA ILE A 255 -48.42 -75.26 73.49
C ILE A 255 -49.88 -75.68 73.25
N ALA A 256 -50.54 -75.11 72.24
CA ALA A 256 -51.91 -75.45 71.89
C ALA A 256 -52.06 -76.94 71.53
N PHE A 257 -51.09 -77.51 70.80
CA PHE A 257 -51.05 -78.94 70.50
C PHE A 257 -50.89 -79.80 71.77
N GLN A 258 -49.98 -79.43 72.67
CA GLN A 258 -49.81 -80.11 73.96
C GLN A 258 -51.08 -80.03 74.82
N THR A 259 -51.71 -78.86 74.91
CA THR A 259 -52.98 -78.67 75.63
C THR A 259 -54.10 -79.52 75.03
N ASN A 260 -54.16 -79.61 73.70
CA ASN A 260 -55.14 -80.46 73.01
C ASN A 260 -54.96 -81.95 73.31
N ILE A 261 -53.71 -82.44 73.42
CA ILE A 261 -53.41 -83.82 73.85
C ILE A 261 -53.78 -84.04 75.32
N LEU A 262 -53.38 -83.13 76.22
CA LEU A 262 -53.72 -83.19 77.65
C LEU A 262 -55.23 -83.22 77.87
N ALA A 263 -55.97 -82.37 77.17
CA ALA A 263 -57.43 -82.32 77.21
C ALA A 263 -58.07 -83.61 76.68
N LEU A 264 -57.50 -84.23 75.63
CA LEU A 264 -57.95 -85.54 75.17
C LEU A 264 -57.73 -86.63 76.23
N ILE A 265 -56.55 -86.68 76.84
CA ILE A 265 -56.24 -87.64 77.90
C ILE A 265 -57.20 -87.46 79.08
N ALA A 266 -57.45 -86.21 79.49
CA ALA A 266 -58.40 -85.88 80.56
C ALA A 266 -59.84 -86.28 80.21
N ALA A 267 -60.29 -86.06 78.97
CA ALA A 267 -61.61 -86.48 78.52
C ALA A 267 -61.76 -88.01 78.51
N VAL A 268 -60.70 -88.74 78.12
CA VAL A 268 -60.66 -90.21 78.16
C VAL A 268 -60.71 -90.73 79.59
N GLU A 269 -59.92 -90.15 80.51
CA GLU A 269 -59.90 -90.57 81.91
C GLU A 269 -61.21 -90.21 82.63
N ALA A 270 -61.82 -89.07 82.27
CA ALA A 270 -63.15 -88.68 82.75
C ALA A 270 -64.25 -89.64 82.27
N ALA A 271 -64.19 -90.11 81.02
CA ALA A 271 -65.08 -91.14 80.50
C ALA A 271 -64.88 -92.49 81.23
N ARG A 272 -63.65 -92.79 81.65
CA ARG A 272 -63.28 -93.99 82.40
C ARG A 272 -63.80 -93.98 83.85
N ALA A 273 -63.99 -92.80 84.44
CA ALA A 273 -64.50 -92.61 85.80
C ALA A 273 -66.05 -92.67 85.93
N GLY A 274 -66.79 -92.88 84.84
CA GLY A 274 -68.25 -93.05 84.86
C GLY A 274 -69.02 -91.79 85.32
N GLU A 275 -70.03 -91.94 86.19
CA GLU A 275 -70.85 -90.80 86.65
C GLU A 275 -70.05 -89.72 87.39
N HIS A 276 -68.97 -90.08 88.09
CA HIS A 276 -68.14 -89.13 88.82
C HIS A 276 -67.27 -88.23 87.91
N GLY A 277 -67.11 -88.58 86.63
CA GLY A 277 -66.28 -87.87 85.67
C GLY A 277 -67.01 -86.86 84.78
N GLN A 278 -68.35 -86.78 84.80
CA GLN A 278 -69.12 -85.99 83.83
C GLN A 278 -68.73 -84.51 83.76
N VAL A 279 -68.53 -83.85 84.92
CA VAL A 279 -68.13 -82.43 84.96
C VAL A 279 -66.72 -82.23 84.40
N ILE A 280 -65.80 -83.17 84.68
CA ILE A 280 -64.42 -83.12 84.18
C ILE A 280 -64.38 -83.37 82.67
N ALA A 281 -65.24 -84.26 82.14
CA ALA A 281 -65.35 -84.53 80.71
C ALA A 281 -65.81 -83.29 79.92
N VAL A 282 -66.77 -82.52 80.44
CA VAL A 282 -67.23 -81.27 79.81
C VAL A 282 -66.12 -80.21 79.82
N VAL A 283 -65.44 -80.02 80.95
CA VAL A 283 -64.30 -79.09 81.05
C VAL A 283 -63.17 -79.50 80.10
N ALA A 284 -62.85 -80.79 80.01
CA ALA A 284 -61.85 -81.30 79.09
C ALA A 284 -62.24 -81.07 77.62
N GLY A 285 -63.53 -81.20 77.27
CA GLY A 285 -64.07 -80.84 75.96
C GLY A 285 -63.89 -79.36 75.61
N GLU A 286 -64.21 -78.47 76.56
CA GLU A 286 -64.06 -77.02 76.36
C GLU A 286 -62.59 -76.61 76.24
N VAL A 287 -61.70 -77.17 77.08
CA VAL A 287 -60.25 -76.94 76.99
C VAL A 287 -59.69 -77.43 75.66
N ARG A 288 -60.19 -78.58 75.15
CA ARG A 288 -59.81 -79.10 73.83
C ARG A 288 -60.23 -78.14 72.70
N THR A 289 -61.47 -77.67 72.72
CA THR A 289 -61.97 -76.70 71.73
C THR A 289 -61.20 -75.39 71.80
N LEU A 290 -60.87 -74.90 73.00
CA LEU A 290 -60.03 -73.71 73.18
C LEU A 290 -58.62 -73.91 72.61
N ALA A 291 -58.01 -75.08 72.86
CA ALA A 291 -56.70 -75.44 72.32
C ALA A 291 -56.71 -75.50 70.77
N GLN A 292 -57.74 -76.09 70.17
CA GLN A 292 -57.92 -76.10 68.71
C GLN A 292 -58.09 -74.68 68.13
N ARG A 293 -58.85 -73.80 68.82
CA ARG A 293 -58.99 -72.38 68.43
C ARG A 293 -57.67 -71.63 68.54
N SER A 294 -56.90 -71.84 69.60
CA SER A 294 -55.56 -71.24 69.76
C SER A 294 -54.58 -71.68 68.68
N ALA A 295 -54.60 -72.97 68.30
CA ALA A 295 -53.77 -73.48 67.21
C ALA A 295 -54.15 -72.86 65.86
N ALA A 296 -55.45 -72.72 65.58
CA ALA A 296 -55.95 -72.07 64.37
C ALA A 296 -55.50 -70.60 64.29
N ALA A 297 -55.68 -69.84 65.38
CA ALA A 297 -55.24 -68.45 65.46
C ALA A 297 -53.72 -68.31 65.32
N ALA A 298 -52.94 -69.20 65.94
CA ALA A 298 -51.47 -69.20 65.81
C ALA A 298 -51.02 -69.43 64.36
N ARG A 299 -51.70 -70.30 63.60
CA ARG A 299 -51.43 -70.53 62.17
C ARG A 299 -51.84 -69.36 61.29
N GLU A 300 -52.96 -68.70 61.61
CA GLU A 300 -53.39 -67.49 60.91
C GLU A 300 -52.38 -66.35 61.10
N ILE A 301 -51.93 -66.12 62.34
CA ILE A 301 -50.86 -65.15 62.64
C ILE A 301 -49.57 -65.51 61.88
N ARG A 302 -49.20 -66.79 61.85
CA ARG A 302 -48.04 -67.24 61.06
C ARG A 302 -48.18 -66.88 59.58
N GLY A 303 -49.35 -67.07 58.99
CA GLY A 303 -49.64 -66.67 57.60
C GLY A 303 -49.40 -65.17 57.39
N LEU A 304 -49.96 -64.33 58.27
CA LEU A 304 -49.77 -62.87 58.22
C LEU A 304 -48.28 -62.46 58.35
N ILE A 305 -47.49 -63.17 59.16
CA ILE A 305 -46.05 -62.90 59.29
C ILE A 305 -45.29 -63.25 58.01
N VAL A 306 -45.64 -64.36 57.36
CA VAL A 306 -45.03 -64.75 56.07
C VAL A 306 -45.33 -63.69 55.01
N ASP A 307 -46.58 -63.24 54.93
CA ASP A 307 -46.99 -62.18 53.99
C ASP A 307 -46.27 -60.86 54.29
N ALA A 308 -46.21 -60.45 55.57
CA ALA A 308 -45.50 -59.25 55.99
C ALA A 308 -44.00 -59.31 55.65
N ASN A 309 -43.34 -60.46 55.87
CA ASN A 309 -41.93 -60.64 55.50
C ASN A 309 -41.72 -60.54 53.99
N SER A 310 -42.62 -61.12 53.18
CA SER A 310 -42.54 -60.97 51.73
C SER A 310 -42.65 -59.50 51.30
N GLN A 311 -43.55 -58.73 51.92
CA GLN A 311 -43.70 -57.29 51.62
C GLN A 311 -42.48 -56.48 52.06
N VAL A 312 -41.89 -56.79 53.22
CA VAL A 312 -40.67 -56.15 53.71
C VAL A 312 -39.48 -56.45 52.79
N ALA A 313 -39.32 -57.70 52.35
CA ALA A 313 -38.27 -58.08 51.41
C ALA A 313 -38.41 -57.34 50.07
N GLU A 314 -39.63 -57.25 49.53
CA GLU A 314 -39.88 -56.49 48.30
C GLU A 314 -39.62 -54.98 48.49
N GLY A 315 -40.05 -54.43 49.63
CA GLY A 315 -39.79 -53.04 50.03
C GLY A 315 -38.29 -52.73 50.11
N SER A 316 -37.53 -53.58 50.79
CA SER A 316 -36.07 -53.47 50.92
C SER A 316 -35.39 -53.45 49.55
N ALA A 317 -35.75 -54.39 48.66
CA ALA A 317 -35.20 -54.46 47.31
C ALA A 317 -35.55 -53.24 46.42
N ARG A 318 -36.69 -52.58 46.65
CA ARG A 318 -37.06 -51.33 45.97
C ARG A 318 -36.25 -50.14 46.49
N VAL A 319 -36.05 -50.05 47.81
CA VAL A 319 -35.28 -48.96 48.43
C VAL A 319 -33.80 -49.09 48.10
N GLU A 320 -33.24 -50.30 48.06
CA GLU A 320 -31.85 -50.52 47.67
C GLU A 320 -31.57 -50.07 46.23
N ARG A 321 -32.48 -50.38 45.28
CA ARG A 321 -32.43 -49.85 43.92
C ARG A 321 -32.56 -48.33 43.87
N ALA A 322 -33.40 -47.73 44.73
CA ALA A 322 -33.49 -46.27 44.84
C ALA A 322 -32.16 -45.67 45.33
N GLY A 323 -31.50 -46.30 46.31
CA GLY A 323 -30.17 -45.91 46.79
C GLY A 323 -29.10 -45.97 45.69
N GLN A 324 -29.06 -47.06 44.90
CA GLN A 324 -28.17 -47.18 43.74
C GLN A 324 -28.44 -46.10 42.68
N THR A 325 -29.71 -45.74 42.47
CA THR A 325 -30.08 -44.67 41.54
C THR A 325 -29.58 -43.31 42.01
N MET A 326 -29.69 -43.02 43.32
CA MET A 326 -29.10 -41.81 43.91
C MET A 326 -27.58 -41.77 43.75
N GLU A 327 -26.92 -42.93 43.80
CA GLU A 327 -25.49 -43.02 43.56
C GLU A 327 -25.08 -42.64 42.14
N GLN A 328 -25.80 -43.16 41.15
CA GLN A 328 -25.59 -42.78 39.76
C GLN A 328 -25.87 -41.29 39.51
N ILE A 329 -26.83 -40.70 40.21
CA ILE A 329 -27.10 -39.25 40.12
C ILE A 329 -25.90 -38.44 40.61
N VAL A 330 -25.33 -38.79 41.78
CA VAL A 330 -24.14 -38.11 42.32
C VAL A 330 -22.96 -38.20 41.35
N GLU A 331 -22.68 -39.38 40.79
CA GLU A 331 -21.60 -39.57 39.82
C GLU A 331 -21.80 -38.72 38.56
N ARG A 332 -23.00 -38.73 37.98
CA ARG A 332 -23.33 -37.96 36.78
C ARG A 332 -23.30 -36.45 37.03
N ALA A 333 -23.81 -36.00 38.19
CA ALA A 333 -23.74 -34.60 38.59
C ALA A 333 -22.28 -34.13 38.77
N GLY A 334 -21.41 -34.98 39.30
CA GLY A 334 -19.97 -34.71 39.37
C GLY A 334 -19.32 -34.53 37.98
N ARG A 335 -19.71 -35.34 36.99
CA ARG A 335 -19.25 -35.17 35.60
C ARG A 335 -19.76 -33.86 34.98
N VAL A 336 -21.02 -33.50 35.23
CA VAL A 336 -21.59 -32.22 34.79
C VAL A 336 -20.83 -31.04 35.40
N GLN A 337 -20.53 -31.10 36.69
CA GLN A 337 -19.70 -30.10 37.37
C GLN A 337 -18.32 -29.92 36.71
N ALA A 338 -17.64 -31.02 36.37
CA ALA A 338 -16.34 -30.95 35.70
C ALA A 338 -16.41 -30.20 34.35
N MET A 339 -17.43 -30.50 33.54
CA MET A 339 -17.65 -29.81 32.26
C MET A 339 -17.95 -28.31 32.45
N ILE A 340 -18.70 -27.95 33.48
CA ILE A 340 -19.02 -26.56 33.80
C ILE A 340 -17.76 -25.76 34.18
N ILE A 341 -16.86 -26.36 34.98
CA ILE A 341 -15.57 -25.74 35.34
C ILE A 341 -14.71 -25.51 34.10
N GLU A 342 -14.69 -26.47 33.17
CA GLU A 342 -13.98 -26.33 31.89
C GLU A 342 -14.57 -25.19 31.04
N ILE A 343 -15.90 -25.08 30.94
CA ILE A 343 -16.59 -23.99 30.24
C ILE A 343 -16.24 -22.63 30.86
N ALA A 344 -16.25 -22.51 32.19
CA ALA A 344 -15.90 -21.27 32.88
C ALA A 344 -14.45 -20.86 32.61
N THR A 345 -13.52 -21.83 32.67
CA THR A 345 -12.09 -21.60 32.40
C THR A 345 -11.86 -21.20 30.95
N SER A 346 -12.50 -21.89 30.00
CA SER A 346 -12.44 -21.59 28.57
C SER A 346 -13.01 -20.21 28.25
N SER A 347 -14.15 -19.86 28.85
CA SER A 347 -14.78 -18.54 28.68
C SER A 347 -13.89 -17.41 29.21
N GLN A 348 -13.22 -17.62 30.35
CA GLN A 348 -12.27 -16.65 30.90
C GLN A 348 -11.05 -16.44 29.97
N ALA A 349 -10.52 -17.51 29.39
CA ALA A 349 -9.44 -17.44 28.41
C ALA A 349 -9.89 -16.71 27.13
N GLN A 350 -11.07 -17.05 26.59
CA GLN A 350 -11.66 -16.36 25.44
C GLN A 350 -11.85 -14.86 25.68
N SER A 351 -12.26 -14.46 26.89
CA SER A 351 -12.38 -13.03 27.23
C SER A 351 -11.03 -12.31 27.14
N GLY A 352 -9.94 -12.96 27.56
CA GLY A 352 -8.59 -12.42 27.43
C GLY A 352 -8.15 -12.32 25.97
N ASP A 353 -8.45 -13.34 25.17
CA ASP A 353 -8.14 -13.35 23.74
C ASP A 353 -8.90 -12.25 22.99
N ILE A 354 -10.18 -12.07 23.29
CA ILE A 354 -11.03 -11.00 22.75
C ILE A 354 -10.44 -9.62 23.09
N ALA A 355 -9.99 -9.40 24.31
CA ALA A 355 -9.36 -8.13 24.69
C ALA A 355 -8.09 -7.84 23.87
N ARG A 356 -7.28 -8.87 23.54
CA ARG A 356 -6.12 -8.71 22.65
C ARG A 356 -6.52 -8.37 21.22
N VAL A 357 -7.63 -8.93 20.72
CA VAL A 357 -8.14 -8.58 19.38
C VAL A 357 -8.66 -7.15 19.36
N ASP A 358 -9.37 -6.70 20.41
CA ASP A 358 -9.86 -5.32 20.54
C ASP A 358 -8.70 -4.31 20.51
N GLU A 359 -7.62 -4.57 21.27
CA GLU A 359 -6.40 -3.74 21.22
C GLU A 359 -5.73 -3.76 19.83
N GLY A 360 -5.80 -4.89 19.13
CA GLY A 360 -5.34 -5.01 17.74
C GLY A 360 -6.15 -4.15 16.77
N LEU A 361 -7.47 -4.09 16.93
CA LEU A 361 -8.36 -3.25 16.13
C LEU A 361 -8.11 -1.76 16.38
N ASP A 362 -7.86 -1.36 17.63
CA ASP A 362 -7.50 0.02 17.97
C ASP A 362 -6.18 0.45 17.29
N ARG A 363 -5.18 -0.45 17.26
CA ARG A 363 -3.93 -0.21 16.51
C ARG A 363 -4.18 -0.04 15.01
N LEU A 364 -5.02 -0.89 14.41
CA LEU A 364 -5.38 -0.78 12.99
C LEU A 364 -6.14 0.52 12.69
N ALA A 365 -7.05 0.95 13.57
CA ALA A 365 -7.75 2.22 13.45
C ALA A 365 -6.76 3.40 13.49
N GLY A 366 -5.77 3.37 14.38
CA GLY A 366 -4.68 4.34 14.42
C GLY A 366 -3.86 4.38 13.12
N MET A 367 -3.52 3.21 12.56
CA MET A 367 -2.81 3.12 11.27
C MET A 367 -3.65 3.66 10.10
N ASN A 368 -4.95 3.42 10.09
CA ASN A 368 -5.85 4.03 9.09
C ASN A 368 -5.89 5.56 9.20
N GLY A 369 -5.90 6.09 10.43
CA GLY A 369 -5.77 7.53 10.66
C GLY A 369 -4.50 8.10 10.04
N LEU A 370 -3.36 7.43 10.24
CA LEU A 370 -2.07 7.81 9.64
C LEU A 370 -2.09 7.69 8.11
N ASN A 371 -2.67 6.62 7.56
CA ASN A 371 -2.80 6.42 6.11
C ASN A 371 -3.61 7.55 5.46
N SER A 372 -4.70 8.01 6.09
CA SER A 372 -5.48 9.14 5.60
C SER A 372 -4.65 10.42 5.59
N GLN A 373 -3.89 10.70 6.65
CA GLN A 373 -3.01 11.87 6.71
C GLN A 373 -1.90 11.82 5.66
N LEU A 374 -1.28 10.65 5.48
CA LEU A 374 -0.25 10.43 4.46
C LEU A 374 -0.81 10.62 3.05
N ALA A 375 -2.01 10.11 2.78
CA ALA A 375 -2.69 10.28 1.50
C ALA A 375 -2.96 11.77 1.21
N ASP A 376 -3.41 12.53 2.21
CA ASP A 376 -3.67 13.98 2.07
C ASP A 376 -2.38 14.76 1.81
N VAL A 377 -1.31 14.51 2.59
CA VAL A 377 0.00 15.15 2.40
C VAL A 377 0.58 14.83 1.03
N ALA A 378 0.52 13.56 0.62
CA ALA A 378 1.06 13.13 -0.66
C ALA A 378 0.23 13.64 -1.85
N ALA A 379 -1.10 13.76 -1.71
CA ALA A 379 -1.95 14.42 -2.71
C ALA A 379 -1.64 15.91 -2.83
N SER A 380 -1.37 16.60 -1.71
CA SER A 380 -0.94 18.00 -1.72
C SER A 380 0.42 18.17 -2.39
N ALA A 381 1.40 17.32 -2.05
CA ALA A 381 2.73 17.35 -2.65
C ALA A 381 2.67 17.09 -4.16
N ALA A 382 1.83 16.16 -4.60
CA ALA A 382 1.59 15.90 -6.02
C ALA A 382 0.99 17.12 -6.74
N ARG A 383 0.05 17.86 -6.13
CA ARG A 383 -0.47 19.11 -6.70
C ARG A 383 0.64 20.15 -6.86
N SER A 384 1.49 20.34 -5.84
CA SER A 384 2.63 21.28 -5.94
C SER A 384 3.62 20.87 -7.02
N MET A 385 3.91 19.56 -7.18
CA MET A 385 4.76 19.07 -8.27
C MET A 385 4.14 19.34 -9.65
N LYS A 386 2.82 19.20 -9.76
CA LYS A 386 2.08 19.51 -10.98
C LYS A 386 2.17 21.00 -11.30
N ASP A 387 1.95 21.87 -10.32
CA ASP A 387 2.05 23.33 -10.50
C ASP A 387 3.47 23.73 -10.93
N GLU A 388 4.51 23.14 -10.34
CA GLU A 388 5.91 23.37 -10.72
C GLU A 388 6.21 22.87 -12.15
N ALA A 389 5.65 21.72 -12.54
CA ALA A 389 5.79 21.21 -13.90
C ALA A 389 5.13 22.12 -14.95
N VAL A 390 3.96 22.68 -14.62
CA VAL A 390 3.28 23.68 -15.48
C VAL A 390 4.13 24.94 -15.57
N LEU A 391 4.62 25.46 -14.44
CA LEU A 391 5.52 26.62 -14.41
C LEU A 391 6.78 26.42 -15.26
N LEU A 392 7.43 25.27 -15.14
CA LEU A 392 8.58 24.92 -15.97
C LEU A 392 8.21 24.85 -17.45
N GLY A 393 7.08 24.22 -17.78
CA GLY A 393 6.54 24.13 -19.14
C GLY A 393 6.27 25.50 -19.74
N ASP A 394 5.64 26.40 -18.99
CA ASP A 394 5.33 27.77 -19.38
C ASP A 394 6.61 28.59 -19.56
N ALA A 395 7.56 28.48 -18.63
CA ALA A 395 8.85 29.19 -18.71
C ALA A 395 9.64 28.84 -19.97
N VAL A 396 9.57 27.58 -20.41
CA VAL A 396 10.26 27.13 -21.64
C VAL A 396 9.38 27.21 -22.90
N SER A 397 8.08 27.51 -22.77
CA SER A 397 7.15 27.64 -23.90
C SER A 397 7.44 28.86 -24.79
N VAL A 398 8.11 29.86 -24.24
CA VAL A 398 8.61 31.04 -24.97
C VAL A 398 9.62 30.62 -26.06
N PHE A 399 10.31 29.50 -25.87
CA PHE A 399 11.27 29.00 -26.84
C PHE A 399 10.59 28.18 -27.95
N THR A 400 10.65 28.68 -29.17
CA THR A 400 10.17 27.96 -30.35
C THR A 400 11.26 27.00 -30.83
N LEU A 401 10.98 25.70 -30.70
CA LEU A 401 11.83 24.64 -31.21
C LEU A 401 11.41 24.27 -32.64
N GLN A 402 12.37 23.90 -33.48
CA GLN A 402 12.04 23.25 -34.75
C GLN A 402 11.25 21.96 -34.43
N PRO A 403 10.10 21.72 -35.06
CA PRO A 403 9.40 20.46 -34.90
C PRO A 403 10.36 19.35 -35.32
N ALA A 404 10.63 18.42 -34.40
CA ALA A 404 11.47 17.26 -34.70
C ALA A 404 10.97 16.62 -35.99
N PRO A 405 11.85 16.31 -36.98
CA PRO A 405 11.42 15.68 -38.21
C PRO A 405 10.68 14.41 -37.82
N THR A 406 9.37 14.40 -38.08
CA THR A 406 8.49 13.27 -37.75
C THR A 406 9.03 12.11 -38.58
N THR A 407 9.83 11.26 -37.96
CA THR A 407 10.33 10.05 -38.58
C THR A 407 9.10 9.19 -38.75
N ALA A 408 8.51 9.26 -39.95
CA ALA A 408 7.36 8.47 -40.35
C ALA A 408 7.70 7.01 -40.01
N ARG A 409 7.04 6.51 -38.96
CA ARG A 409 7.21 5.17 -38.43
C ARG A 409 6.89 4.23 -39.58
N ARG A 410 7.93 3.71 -40.24
CA ARG A 410 7.82 2.78 -41.36
C ARG A 410 7.04 1.57 -40.84
N ARG A 411 5.76 1.52 -41.22
CA ARG A 411 4.84 0.42 -40.91
C ARG A 411 5.47 -0.84 -41.48
N VAL A 412 6.08 -1.66 -40.63
CA VAL A 412 6.52 -3.00 -41.00
C VAL A 412 5.22 -3.78 -41.21
N VAL A 413 4.83 -3.94 -42.47
CA VAL A 413 3.80 -4.88 -42.88
C VAL A 413 4.35 -6.26 -42.59
N GLY A 414 3.83 -6.91 -41.56
CA GLY A 414 4.07 -8.32 -41.29
C GLY A 414 3.51 -9.14 -42.44
N ALA A 415 4.38 -9.86 -43.13
CA ALA A 415 3.99 -10.94 -44.03
C ALA A 415 3.53 -12.12 -43.17
N ALA A 416 2.30 -12.56 -43.41
CA ALA A 416 1.77 -13.83 -42.92
C ALA A 416 2.44 -14.99 -43.67
N ALA A 417 2.88 -16.00 -42.93
CA ALA A 417 3.02 -17.38 -43.36
C ALA A 417 2.70 -18.28 -42.16
#